data_AF-A0A943DAD9-F1
#
_entry.id   AF-A0A943DAD9-F1
#
_cell.length_a   1.000
_cell.length_b   1.000
_cell.length_c   1.000
_cell.angle_alpha   90.00
_cell.angle_beta   90.00
_cell.angle_gamma   90.00
#
_symmetry.space_group_name_H-M   'P 1'
#
loop_
_entity.id
_entity.type
_entity.pdbx_description
1 polymer ?
#
loop_
_entity_poly.entity_id
_entity_poly.type
_entity_poly.pdbx_seq_one_letter_code
_entity_poly.pdbx_strand_id
1 'polypeptide(L)' 'MCEINEEHVLDELAEIAFATPGEEGGLPVKVADKLRALEMLYKHLGLGDGAKDEGVVIVDE' A
#
# COMPACT_ATOMS: atom_id res chain seq x y z
N MET A 1 -4.69 22.48 -14.67
CA MET A 1 -4.88 21.02 -14.69
C MET A 1 -3.85 20.48 -13.73
N CYS A 2 -4.24 19.75 -12.68
CA CYS A 2 -3.25 19.09 -11.83
C CYS A 2 -2.56 18.06 -12.72
N GLU A 3 -1.29 18.30 -13.03
CA GLU A 3 -0.50 17.35 -13.79
C GLU A 3 -0.34 16.10 -12.92
N ILE A 4 -0.81 14.96 -13.44
CA ILE A 4 -0.61 13.69 -12.78
C ILE A 4 0.85 13.30 -13.03
N ASN A 5 1.68 13.43 -11.99
CA ASN A 5 3.04 12.94 -11.97
C ASN A 5 3.13 11.74 -11.01
N GLU A 6 4.22 10.97 -11.09
CA GLU A 6 4.37 9.74 -10.29
C GLU A 6 4.37 10.02 -8.79
N GLU A 7 5.06 11.08 -8.34
CA GLU A 7 5.13 11.51 -6.95
C GLU A 7 3.74 11.82 -6.36
N HIS A 8 2.93 12.57 -7.11
CA HIS A 8 1.57 12.94 -6.73
C HIS A 8 0.65 11.71 -6.61
N VAL A 9 0.82 10.72 -7.49
CA VAL A 9 0.08 9.46 -7.39
C VAL A 9 0.50 8.66 -6.14
N LEU A 10 1.79 8.65 -5.81
CA LEU A 10 2.30 7.97 -4.62
C LEU A 10 1.80 8.63 -3.33
N ASP A 11 1.78 9.96 -3.29
CA ASP A 11 1.25 10.74 -2.17
C ASP A 11 -0.25 10.46 -1.96
N GLU A 12 -1.05 10.50 -3.03
CA GLU A 12 -2.48 10.16 -2.96
C GLU A 12 -2.70 8.70 -2.48
N LEU A 13 -1.89 7.75 -2.96
CA LEU A 13 -1.98 6.36 -2.51
C LEU A 13 -1.60 6.22 -1.03
N ALA A 14 -0.61 6.97 -0.55
CA ALA A 14 -0.22 6.99 0.85
C ALA A 14 -1.34 7.56 1.73
N GLU A 15 -1.97 8.66 1.32
CA GLU A 15 -3.13 9.22 2.01
C GLU A 15 -4.25 8.19 2.15
N ILE A 16 -4.57 7.45 1.09
CA ILE A 16 -5.58 6.38 1.12
C ILE A 16 -5.14 5.23 2.04
N ALA A 17 -3.90 4.75 1.90
CA ALA A 17 -3.37 3.62 2.66
C ALA A 17 -3.34 3.88 4.18
N PHE A 18 -3.03 5.10 4.58
CA PHE A 18 -2.86 5.49 5.98
C PHE A 18 -4.05 6.24 6.58
N ALA A 19 -5.09 6.53 5.81
CA ALA A 19 -6.33 7.14 6.29
C ALA A 19 -6.92 6.40 7.50
N THR A 20 -7.30 7.14 8.55
CA THR A 20 -7.99 6.58 9.72
C THR A 20 -9.48 6.39 9.40
N PRO A 21 -10.01 5.16 9.38
CA PRO A 21 -11.42 4.93 9.08
C PRO A 21 -12.31 5.55 10.18
N GLY A 22 -13.25 6.40 9.79
CA GLY A 22 -14.16 7.06 10.73
C GLY A 22 -13.62 8.35 11.35
N GLU A 23 -12.50 8.87 10.85
CA GLU A 23 -12.03 10.21 11.19
C GLU A 23 -13.02 11.28 10.71
N GLU A 24 -13.43 12.19 11.59
CA GLU A 24 -14.42 13.22 11.31
C GLU A 24 -13.83 14.22 10.30
N GLY A 25 -14.36 14.22 9.07
CA GLY A 25 -13.85 15.03 7.96
C GLY A 25 -12.82 14.32 7.07
N GLY A 26 -12.44 13.07 7.39
CA GLY A 26 -11.58 12.25 6.55
C GLY A 26 -12.30 11.71 5.30
N LEU A 27 -11.52 11.31 4.30
CA LEU A 27 -12.05 10.60 3.13
C LEU A 27 -12.73 9.30 3.59
N PRO A 28 -13.93 8.96 3.09
CA PRO A 28 -14.59 7.70 3.40
C PRO A 28 -13.88 6.55 2.68
N VAL A 29 -12.75 6.11 3.23
CA VAL A 29 -11.91 5.06 2.67
C VAL A 29 -12.36 3.70 3.20
N LYS A 30 -12.67 2.76 2.31
CA LYS A 30 -12.96 1.37 2.71
C LYS A 30 -11.65 0.64 2.96
N VAL A 31 -11.68 -0.32 3.89
CA VAL A 31 -10.50 -1.17 4.18
C VAL A 31 -9.94 -1.84 2.91
N ALA A 32 -10.79 -2.23 1.97
CA ALA A 32 -10.35 -2.79 0.69
C ALA A 32 -9.52 -1.81 -0.15
N ASP A 33 -9.89 -0.52 -0.16
CA ASP A 33 -9.17 0.52 -0.89
C ASP A 33 -7.80 0.77 -0.24
N LYS A 34 -7.73 0.75 1.10
CA LYS A 34 -6.47 0.82 1.84
C LYS A 34 -5.52 -0.32 1.48
N LEU A 35 -6.02 -1.56 1.45
CA LEU A 35 -5.22 -2.73 1.09
C LEU A 35 -4.70 -2.65 -0.33
N ARG A 36 -5.52 -2.14 -1.26
CA ARG A 36 -5.12 -1.97 -2.65
C ARG A 36 -4.08 -0.87 -2.83
N ALA A 37 -4.21 0.24 -2.10
CA ALA A 37 -3.21 1.31 -2.11
C ALA A 37 -1.86 0.82 -1.54
N LEU A 38 -1.90 0.09 -0.42
CA LEU A 38 -0.72 -0.55 0.16
C LEU A 38 -0.05 -1.52 -0.83
N GLU A 39 -0.82 -2.37 -1.51
CA GLU A 39 -0.29 -3.28 -2.53
C GLU A 39 0.47 -2.51 -3.64
N MET A 40 -0.09 -1.40 -4.10
CA MET A 40 0.53 -0.56 -5.14
C MET A 40 1.81 0.10 -4.65
N LEU A 41 1.81 0.62 -3.41
CA LEU A 41 3.01 1.19 -2.78
C LEU A 41 4.10 0.13 -2.59
N TYR A 42 3.75 -1.08 -2.12
CA TYR A 42 4.71 -2.17 -1.96
C TYR A 42 5.30 -2.64 -3.29
N LYS A 43 4.51 -2.68 -4.37
CA LYS A 43 5.01 -2.99 -5.71
C LYS A 43 5.99 -1.93 -6.20
N HIS A 44 5.67 -0.65 -5.98
CA HIS A 44 6.56 0.44 -6.36
C HIS A 44 7.89 0.40 -5.59
N LEU A 45 7.86 0.03 -4.31
CA LEU A 45 9.07 -0.14 -3.48
C LEU A 45 9.83 -1.46 -3.72
N GLY A 46 9.34 -2.34 -4.60
CA GLY A 46 9.95 -3.66 -4.83
C GLY A 46 9.77 -4.66 -3.69
N LEU A 47 8.94 -4.35 -2.69
CA LEU A 47 8.72 -5.17 -1.49
C LEU A 47 7.77 -6.37 -1.74
N GLY A 48 7.11 -6.43 -2.90
CA GLY A 48 6.15 -7.48 -3.26
C GLY A 48 6.67 -8.58 -4.19
N ASP A 49 7.86 -8.42 -4.79
CA ASP A 49 8.36 -9.35 -5.83
C ASP A 49 9.44 -10.33 -5.34
N GLY A 50 9.71 -10.34 -4.02
CA GLY A 50 10.90 -10.98 -3.41
C GLY A 50 10.66 -12.19 -2.49
N ALA A 51 9.44 -12.71 -2.33
CA ALA A 51 9.24 -14.03 -1.70
C ALA A 51 9.42 -15.17 -2.72
N LYS A 52 10.40 -15.01 -3.61
CA LYS A 52 10.76 -16.01 -4.62
C LYS A 52 12.17 -16.45 -4.25
N ASP A 53 12.25 -17.66 -3.70
CA ASP A 53 13.48 -18.47 -3.52
C ASP A 53 14.30 -18.38 -2.22
N GLU A 54 13.82 -17.77 -1.14
CA GLU A 54 14.37 -18.08 0.20
C GLU A 54 13.47 -19.11 0.90
N GLY A 55 13.82 -20.39 0.71
CA GLY A 55 13.12 -21.53 1.30
C GLY A 55 12.99 -21.39 2.81
N VAL A 56 11.76 -21.25 3.30
CA VAL A 56 11.45 -21.28 4.73
C VAL A 56 11.69 -22.71 5.23
N VAL A 57 12.82 -22.95 5.89
CA VAL A 57 13.10 -24.21 6.59
C VAL A 57 12.39 -24.14 7.94
N ILE A 58 11.28 -24.86 8.07
CA ILE A 58 10.64 -25.11 9.36
C ILE A 58 11.45 -26.23 10.03
N VAL A 59 12.10 -25.92 11.14
CA VAL A 59 12.79 -26.90 11.99
C VAL A 59 11.80 -27.38 13.04
N ASP A 60 11.43 -28.67 13.00
CA ASP A 60 10.75 -29.35 14.10
C ASP A 60 11.85 -29.94 15.00
N GLU A 61 11.79 -29.68 16.32
CA GLU A 61 12.80 -30.11 17.31
C GLU A 61 12.69 -31.60 17.65
#